data_AF-A0A1I8NHB9-F1
#
_entry.id   AF-A0A1I8NHB9-F1
#
_cell.length_a   1.000
_cell.length_b   1.000
_cell.length_c   1.000
_cell.angle_alpha   90.00
_cell.angle_beta   90.00
_cell.angle_gamma   90.00
#
_symmetry.space_group_name_H-M   'P 1'
#
loop_
_entity.id
_entity.type
_entity.pdbx_description
1 polymer ?
#
loop_
_entity_poly.entity_id
_entity_poly.type
_entity_poly.pdbx_seq_one_letter_code
_entity_poly.pdbx_strand_id
1 'polypeptide(L)'
;MNSKQLLISLCLCLFVTLMMTAATALADNCSITRKCSTFEETVYAVDKHRCYLFRNPCIFSLEQCRRKERKQKELSVVSKEECLKKCSDMCTEEYAPVCGEFNGSLKTFPNKCDFYRYSCKNNMSYMFVDNGACRA
;
A
#
# COMPACT_ATOMS: atom_id res chain seq x y z
N MET A 1 -7.34 -51.95 -0.76
CA MET A 1 -7.79 -50.58 -1.14
C MET A 1 -8.05 -50.57 -2.64
N ASN A 2 -9.26 -50.28 -3.10
CA ASN A 2 -9.59 -50.37 -4.53
C ASN A 2 -9.20 -49.10 -5.30
N SER A 3 -9.08 -49.19 -6.63
CA SER A 3 -8.62 -48.09 -7.49
C SER A 3 -9.46 -46.81 -7.34
N LYS A 4 -10.78 -46.94 -7.15
CA LYS A 4 -11.69 -45.80 -6.90
C LYS A 4 -11.39 -45.10 -5.57
N GLN A 5 -11.05 -45.85 -4.54
CA GLN A 5 -10.76 -45.34 -3.21
C GLN A 5 -9.38 -44.65 -3.15
N LEU A 6 -8.42 -45.10 -3.95
CA LEU A 6 -7.13 -44.42 -4.13
C LEU A 6 -7.28 -43.08 -4.86
N LEU A 7 -8.10 -43.04 -5.93
CA LEU A 7 -8.43 -41.81 -6.66
C LEU A 7 -9.13 -40.77 -5.78
N ILE A 8 -10.12 -41.19 -4.99
CA ILE A 8 -10.83 -40.32 -4.05
C ILE A 8 -9.85 -39.76 -3.00
N SER A 9 -8.97 -40.60 -2.46
CA SER A 9 -7.96 -40.17 -1.49
C SER A 9 -6.98 -39.15 -2.09
N LEU A 10 -6.54 -39.35 -3.34
CA LEU A 10 -5.63 -38.40 -4.01
C LEU A 10 -6.28 -37.04 -4.25
N CYS A 11 -7.54 -37.03 -4.70
CA CYS A 11 -8.30 -35.80 -4.93
C CYS A 11 -8.55 -35.03 -3.64
N LEU A 12 -8.87 -35.71 -2.54
CA LEU A 12 -9.02 -35.10 -1.22
C LEU A 12 -7.70 -34.47 -0.74
N CYS A 13 -6.56 -35.16 -0.92
CA CYS A 13 -5.25 -34.61 -0.56
C CYS A 13 -4.90 -33.37 -1.40
N LEU A 14 -5.15 -33.39 -2.71
CA LEU A 14 -4.96 -32.23 -3.59
C LEU A 14 -5.86 -31.05 -3.23
N PHE A 15 -7.12 -31.31 -2.91
CA PHE A 15 -8.06 -30.28 -2.48
C PHE A 15 -7.66 -29.67 -1.13
N VAL A 16 -7.28 -30.50 -0.15
CA VAL A 16 -6.83 -30.03 1.17
C VAL A 16 -5.53 -29.22 1.06
N THR A 17 -4.57 -29.66 0.24
CA THR A 17 -3.32 -28.90 0.03
C THR A 17 -3.56 -27.56 -0.67
N LEU A 18 -4.46 -27.51 -1.66
CA LEU A 18 -4.85 -26.26 -2.33
C LEU A 18 -5.52 -25.28 -1.35
N MET A 19 -6.39 -25.77 -0.48
CA MET A 19 -7.05 -24.96 0.55
C MET A 19 -6.06 -24.44 1.62
N MET A 20 -5.07 -25.26 2.01
CA MET A 20 -4.03 -24.83 2.95
C MET A 20 -3.12 -23.74 2.35
N THR A 21 -2.83 -23.79 1.04
CA THR A 21 -2.09 -22.70 0.37
C THR A 21 -2.90 -21.40 0.26
N ALA A 22 -4.23 -21.48 0.20
CA ALA A 22 -5.10 -20.31 0.19
C ALA A 22 -5.25 -19.66 1.59
N ALA A 23 -5.12 -20.46 2.66
CA ALA A 23 -5.29 -20.00 4.04
C ALA A 23 -4.09 -19.20 4.60
N THR A 24 -2.94 -19.17 3.90
CA THR A 24 -1.78 -18.35 4.32
C THR A 24 -1.87 -16.92 3.79
N ALA A 25 -3.03 -16.29 3.84
CA ALA A 25 -3.09 -14.83 3.76
C ALA A 25 -2.27 -14.30 4.97
N LEU A 26 -1.07 -13.80 4.71
CA LEU A 26 -0.17 -13.29 5.75
C LEU A 26 -0.96 -12.33 6.63
N ALA A 27 -1.04 -12.62 7.93
CA ALA A 27 -1.43 -11.63 8.91
C ALA A 27 -0.50 -10.42 8.73
N ASP A 28 -1.04 -9.25 8.37
CA ASP A 28 -0.28 -8.01 8.22
C ASP A 28 0.22 -7.58 9.59
N ASN A 29 1.42 -8.04 9.96
CA ASN A 29 2.03 -7.83 11.27
C ASN A 29 2.40 -6.35 11.51
N CYS A 30 2.27 -5.50 10.50
CA CYS A 30 2.32 -4.05 10.63
C CYS A 30 0.97 -3.42 11.03
N SER A 31 -0.16 -4.03 10.65
CA SER A 31 -1.51 -3.50 10.92
C SER A 31 -2.13 -3.95 12.24
N ILE A 32 -1.55 -4.94 12.95
CA ILE A 32 -2.20 -5.63 14.08
C ILE A 32 -2.45 -4.75 15.33
N THR A 33 -1.86 -3.55 15.48
CA THR A 33 -2.03 -2.75 16.73
C THR A 33 -2.06 -1.22 16.65
N ARG A 34 -1.78 -0.56 15.50
CA ARG A 34 -1.68 0.92 15.46
C ARG A 34 -2.84 1.59 14.75
N LYS A 35 -3.82 2.08 15.51
CA LYS A 35 -4.71 3.16 15.05
C LYS A 35 -3.93 4.47 15.13
N CYS A 36 -3.53 5.02 13.99
CA CYS A 36 -2.90 6.34 13.97
C CYS A 36 -3.94 7.42 14.24
N SER A 37 -3.56 8.44 15.02
CA SER A 37 -4.32 9.67 15.20
C SER A 37 -4.39 10.49 13.91
N THR A 38 -5.30 11.45 13.87
CA THR A 38 -5.53 12.35 12.72
C THR A 38 -4.71 13.63 12.76
N PHE A 39 -3.82 13.82 13.76
CA PHE A 39 -2.95 15.00 13.81
C PHE A 39 -2.07 15.09 12.58
N GLU A 40 -1.72 16.32 12.22
CA GLU A 40 -0.97 16.65 11.02
C GLU A 40 0.44 17.13 11.37
N GLU A 41 1.42 16.30 11.05
CA GLU A 41 2.85 16.57 11.16
C GLU A 41 3.49 15.87 9.96
N THR A 42 3.41 16.52 8.80
CA THR A 42 3.76 15.85 7.54
C THR A 42 5.22 15.41 7.54
N VAL A 43 5.44 14.12 7.35
CA VAL A 43 6.77 13.54 7.11
C VAL A 43 7.00 13.49 5.61
N TYR A 44 8.11 14.09 5.19
CA TYR A 44 8.60 14.07 3.81
C TYR A 44 9.68 13.01 3.70
N ALA A 45 9.45 12.00 2.85
CA ALA A 45 10.41 10.92 2.67
C ALA A 45 10.58 10.56 1.19
N VAL A 46 11.77 10.08 0.84
CA VAL A 46 12.12 9.77 -0.55
C VAL A 46 12.62 8.34 -0.69
N ASP A 47 12.43 7.77 -1.88
CA ASP A 47 13.27 6.68 -2.38
C ASP A 47 14.13 7.17 -3.56
N LYS A 48 14.63 6.22 -4.36
CA LYS A 48 15.41 6.53 -5.57
C LYS A 48 14.59 7.24 -6.66
N HIS A 49 13.27 7.06 -6.66
CA HIS A 49 12.39 7.42 -7.76
C HIS A 49 11.46 8.60 -7.45
N ARG A 50 11.03 8.77 -6.19
CA ARG A 50 10.04 9.80 -5.86
C ARG A 50 10.05 10.24 -4.41
N CYS A 51 9.34 11.33 -4.18
CA CYS A 51 8.92 11.83 -2.87
C CYS A 51 7.55 11.28 -2.45
N TYR A 52 7.42 11.01 -1.15
CA TYR A 52 6.24 10.52 -0.46
C TYR A 52 5.94 11.46 0.70
N LEU A 53 4.66 11.81 0.86
CA LEU A 53 4.17 12.62 1.97
C LEU A 53 3.31 11.73 2.86
N PHE A 54 3.64 11.69 4.15
CA PHE A 54 2.85 10.97 5.15
C PHE A 54 2.30 11.97 6.15
N ARG A 55 0.99 11.89 6.43
CA ARG A 55 0.28 12.88 7.26
C ARG A 55 0.90 13.05 8.65
N ASN A 56 1.46 11.98 9.20
CA ASN A 56 2.15 11.99 10.49
C ASN A 56 3.18 10.85 10.62
N PRO A 57 4.06 10.92 11.63
CA PRO A 57 5.08 9.90 11.89
C PRO A 57 4.53 8.48 12.13
N CYS A 58 3.31 8.34 12.64
CA CYS A 58 2.67 7.03 12.83
C CYS A 58 2.39 6.36 11.49
N ILE A 59 1.80 7.09 10.54
CA ILE A 59 1.51 6.57 9.18
C ILE A 59 2.82 6.26 8.44
N PHE A 60 3.85 7.10 8.58
CA PHE A 60 5.18 6.82 8.02
C PHE A 60 5.79 5.52 8.58
N SER A 61 5.72 5.33 9.90
CA SER A 61 6.25 4.13 10.57
C SER A 61 5.54 2.85 10.10
N LEU A 62 4.23 2.93 9.85
CA LEU A 62 3.46 1.82 9.29
C LEU A 62 3.93 1.45 7.89
N GLU A 63 4.20 2.45 7.03
CA GLU A 63 4.76 2.20 5.70
C GLU A 63 6.16 1.57 5.79
N GLN A 64 7.05 2.06 6.65
CA GLN A 64 8.38 1.47 6.82
C GLN A 64 8.30 0.00 7.25
N CYS A 65 7.38 -0.33 8.17
CA CYS A 65 7.11 -1.70 8.56
C CYS A 65 6.67 -2.53 7.35
N ARG A 66 5.68 -2.06 6.57
CA ARG A 66 5.17 -2.78 5.40
C ARG A 66 6.24 -2.97 4.32
N ARG A 67 7.11 -1.99 4.12
CA ARG A 67 8.25 -2.09 3.21
C ARG A 67 9.22 -3.17 3.66
N LYS A 68 9.54 -3.24 4.96
CA LYS A 68 10.38 -4.30 5.53
C LYS A 68 9.80 -5.69 5.30
N GLU A 69 8.50 -5.88 5.56
CA GLU A 69 7.82 -7.16 5.30
C GLU A 69 7.86 -7.55 3.81
N ARG A 70 7.72 -6.56 2.92
CA ARG A 70 7.82 -6.74 1.46
C ARG A 70 9.26 -6.79 0.94
N LYS A 71 10.27 -6.76 1.82
CA LYS A 71 11.70 -6.69 1.47
C LYS A 71 12.04 -5.51 0.52
N GLN A 72 11.30 -4.41 0.63
CA GLN A 72 11.55 -3.17 -0.08
C GLN A 72 12.54 -2.30 0.71
N LYS A 73 13.34 -1.50 -0.01
CA LYS A 73 14.25 -0.53 0.63
C LYS A 73 13.46 0.48 1.45
N GLU A 74 13.93 0.81 2.64
CA GLU A 74 13.35 1.85 3.48
C GLU A 74 13.38 3.22 2.80
N LEU A 75 12.41 4.06 3.15
CA LEU A 75 12.37 5.46 2.72
C LEU A 75 13.28 6.32 3.61
N SER A 76 13.93 7.31 3.03
CA SER A 76 14.76 8.27 3.77
C SER A 76 13.98 9.53 4.06
N VAL A 77 13.90 9.95 5.33
CA VAL A 77 13.31 11.24 5.71
C VAL A 77 14.24 12.36 5.26
N VAL A 78 13.68 13.37 4.62
CA VAL A 78 14.42 14.52 4.06
C VAL A 78 13.65 15.81 4.35
N SER A 79 14.24 16.97 4.04
CA SER A 79 13.52 18.24 4.13
C SER A 79 12.38 18.30 3.12
N LYS A 80 11.39 19.16 3.38
CA LYS A 80 10.30 19.43 2.44
C LYS A 80 10.84 19.83 1.07
N GLU A 81 11.81 20.74 1.04
CA GLU A 81 12.39 21.29 -0.18
C GLU A 81 13.12 20.22 -1.00
N GLU A 82 13.85 19.32 -0.33
CA GLU A 82 14.52 18.20 -0.99
C GLU A 82 13.50 17.20 -1.56
N CYS A 83 12.45 16.89 -0.80
CA CYS A 83 11.41 15.96 -1.23
C CYS A 83 10.66 16.49 -2.47
N LEU A 84 10.21 17.74 -2.43
CA LEU A 84 9.39 18.31 -3.52
C LEU A 84 10.15 18.41 -4.85
N LYS A 85 11.50 18.47 -4.83
CA LYS A 85 12.33 18.35 -6.05
C LYS A 85 12.26 16.97 -6.71
N LYS A 86 11.76 15.95 -6.00
CA LYS A 86 11.59 14.57 -6.48
C LYS A 86 10.13 14.18 -6.75
N CYS A 87 9.22 15.15 -6.86
CA CYS A 87 7.88 14.83 -7.34
C CYS A 87 7.96 14.24 -8.75
N SER A 88 7.26 13.13 -9.00
CA SER A 88 7.25 12.51 -10.33
C SER A 88 6.57 13.44 -11.35
N ASP A 89 7.22 13.69 -12.49
CA ASP A 89 6.65 14.56 -13.52
C ASP A 89 5.71 13.84 -14.48
N MET A 90 6.00 12.57 -14.73
CA MET A 90 5.27 11.72 -15.66
C MET A 90 4.75 10.48 -14.95
N CYS A 91 3.57 10.07 -15.35
CA CYS A 91 2.96 8.78 -15.03
C CYS A 91 2.50 8.16 -16.34
N THR A 92 2.46 6.84 -16.37
CA THR A 92 1.91 6.07 -17.48
C THR A 92 0.39 6.19 -17.49
N GLU A 93 -0.24 5.94 -18.66
CA GLU A 93 -1.68 6.16 -18.87
C GLU A 93 -2.55 4.96 -18.45
N GLU A 94 -1.99 3.94 -17.77
CA GLU A 94 -2.80 2.82 -17.31
C GLU A 94 -3.86 3.27 -16.30
N TYR A 95 -5.05 2.70 -16.44
CA TYR A 95 -6.14 2.88 -15.51
C TYR A 95 -6.20 1.72 -14.53
N ALA A 96 -5.67 1.93 -13.33
CA ALA A 96 -5.67 1.01 -12.20
C ALA A 96 -5.98 1.82 -10.93
N PRO A 97 -7.25 2.27 -10.75
CA PRO A 97 -7.57 3.37 -9.88
C PRO A 97 -7.27 3.07 -8.42
N VAL A 98 -7.01 4.13 -7.66
CA VAL A 98 -6.83 4.06 -6.21
C VAL A 98 -7.63 5.16 -5.52
N CYS A 99 -8.12 4.87 -4.32
CA CYS A 99 -8.84 5.84 -3.51
C CYS A 99 -7.89 6.47 -2.50
N GLY A 100 -7.84 7.80 -2.48
CA GLY A 100 -7.13 8.59 -1.49
C GLY A 100 -8.06 9.43 -0.64
N GLU A 101 -7.67 9.67 0.61
CA GLU A 101 -8.36 10.59 1.51
C GLU A 101 -7.43 11.73 1.94
N PHE A 102 -7.96 12.95 1.96
CA PHE A 102 -7.29 14.10 2.54
C PHE A 102 -8.32 15.00 3.24
N ASN A 103 -8.16 15.21 4.54
CA ASN A 103 -9.04 16.03 5.38
C ASN A 103 -10.55 15.72 5.22
N GLY A 104 -10.90 14.44 5.24
CA GLY A 104 -12.27 13.91 5.10
C GLY A 104 -12.76 13.83 3.65
N SER A 105 -12.00 14.35 2.69
CA SER A 105 -12.37 14.33 1.27
C SER A 105 -11.75 13.14 0.54
N LEU A 106 -12.60 12.34 -0.08
CA LEU A 106 -12.18 11.22 -0.93
C LEU A 106 -11.90 11.71 -2.36
N LYS A 107 -10.83 11.17 -2.97
CA LYS A 107 -10.48 11.41 -4.37
C LYS A 107 -9.98 10.13 -5.01
N THR A 108 -10.56 9.80 -6.17
CA THR A 108 -10.06 8.73 -7.04
C THR A 108 -8.91 9.25 -7.89
N PHE A 109 -7.82 8.50 -7.93
CA PHE A 109 -6.68 8.72 -8.83
C PHE A 109 -6.65 7.63 -9.91
N PRO A 110 -6.28 7.95 -11.17
CA PRO A 110 -6.26 6.98 -12.27
C PRO A 110 -5.37 5.76 -12.01
N ASN A 111 -4.23 5.99 -11.36
CA ASN A 111 -3.33 4.93 -10.89
C ASN A 111 -2.51 5.40 -9.67
N LYS A 112 -1.71 4.48 -9.12
CA LYS A 112 -0.86 4.74 -7.96
C LYS A 112 0.26 5.76 -8.25
N CYS A 113 0.73 5.87 -9.49
CA CYS A 113 1.69 6.91 -9.86
C CYS A 113 1.04 8.29 -9.73
N ASP A 114 -0.14 8.47 -10.32
CA ASP A 114 -0.89 9.73 -10.26
C ASP A 114 -1.26 10.12 -8.83
N PHE A 115 -1.60 9.15 -7.98
CA PHE A 115 -1.80 9.37 -6.54
C PHE A 115 -0.59 10.04 -5.88
N TYR A 116 0.61 9.46 -6.01
CA TYR A 116 1.81 10.02 -5.38
C TYR A 116 2.24 11.34 -6.05
N ARG A 117 2.14 11.42 -7.37
CA ARG A 117 2.46 12.63 -8.14
C ARG A 117 1.60 13.80 -7.70
N TYR A 118 0.28 13.61 -7.65
CA TYR A 118 -0.65 14.66 -7.23
C TYR A 118 -0.41 15.06 -5.77
N SER A 119 -0.25 14.08 -4.88
CA SER A 119 0.03 14.32 -3.45
C SER A 119 1.27 15.18 -3.27
N CYS A 120 2.36 14.84 -3.96
CA CYS A 120 3.62 15.57 -3.90
C CYS A 120 3.50 16.98 -4.49
N LYS A 121 3.01 17.10 -5.73
CA LYS A 121 2.96 18.41 -6.43
C LYS A 121 2.04 19.42 -5.76
N ASN A 122 0.97 18.96 -5.10
CA ASN A 122 0.04 19.84 -4.38
C ASN A 122 0.39 19.97 -2.89
N ASN A 123 1.47 19.34 -2.43
CA ASN A 123 1.85 19.30 -1.02
C ASN A 123 0.70 18.86 -0.10
N MET A 124 -0.04 17.82 -0.53
CA MET A 124 -1.18 17.24 0.18
C MET A 124 -0.86 15.80 0.52
N SER A 125 -0.75 15.47 1.81
CA SER A 125 -0.46 14.12 2.28
C SER A 125 -1.68 13.20 2.20
N TYR A 126 -2.18 12.94 0.99
CA TYR A 126 -3.27 11.99 0.79
C TYR A 126 -2.90 10.63 1.39
N MET A 127 -3.82 10.06 2.14
CA MET A 127 -3.70 8.70 2.68
C MET A 127 -4.29 7.71 1.70
N PHE A 128 -3.61 6.59 1.50
CA PHE A 128 -4.13 5.49 0.70
C PHE A 128 -5.26 4.79 1.46
N VAL A 129 -6.45 4.74 0.85
CA VAL A 129 -7.64 4.13 1.46
C VAL A 129 -7.86 2.73 0.91
N ASP A 130 -7.93 2.58 -0.41
CA ASP A 130 -8.27 1.30 -1.05
C ASP A 130 -7.71 1.20 -2.48
N ASN A 131 -7.57 -0.04 -2.96
CA ASN A 131 -7.37 -0.33 -4.37
C ASN A 131 -8.73 -0.23 -5.07
N GLY A 132 -8.83 0.62 -6.09
CA GLY A 132 -10.07 0.94 -6.79
C GLY A 132 -10.48 2.39 -6.66
N ALA A 133 -11.52 2.79 -7.39
CA ALA A 133 -12.12 4.11 -7.24
C ALA A 133 -12.79 4.26 -5.87
N CYS A 134 -12.84 5.49 -5.36
CA CYS A 134 -13.58 5.79 -4.14
C CYS A 134 -15.07 5.46 -4.30
N ARG A 135 -15.66 4.89 -3.25
CA ARG A 135 -17.10 4.61 -3.16
C ARG A 135 -17.73 5.62 -2.22
N ALA A 136 -18.93 6.09 -2.56
CA ALA A 136 -19.76 6.93 -1.71
C ALA A 136 -20.45 6.09 -0.62
#